data_AF-U9TLZ1-F1
#
_entry.id   AF-U9TLZ1-F1
#
_cell.length_a   1.000
_cell.length_b   1.000
_cell.length_c   1.000
_cell.angle_alpha   90.00
_cell.angle_beta   90.00
_cell.angle_gamma   90.00
#
_symmetry.space_group_name_H-M   'P 1'
#
loop_
_entity.id
_entity.type
_entity.pdbx_description
1 polymer ?
#
loop_
_entity_poly.entity_id
_entity_poly.type
_entity_poly.pdbx_seq_one_letter_code
_entity_poly.pdbx_strand_id
1 'polypeptide(L)'
;MEETLKQYLNEYYRGFTGFELEHIEDFTKCLKEYKKFNLEEYEISHLDKDMLFPPGDIKIGVRDARTTKGSNIYKDILMDIAIFTMKMGGENVKRILETILLENSQASTTTQDGVTADKEKGAITNKEEGATTNKEEEEQKKYEFLRHYLLLFYKDFKGFEIHHLDDFTNAMRKNSRVNLAEYESTYMERDLIFQPGEMGEGIINGKRKKGNDIIKDNLMDIATFTMKMAADTTKKLLEIVFETLQKRLREKNAAVEELQKTKNELNSTRAKCNEYKEKIDNLEKEKKMAEERIKKLENDVLNLKNSEKNTSTNKKP
;
A
#
# COMPACT_ATOMS: atom_id res chain seq x y z
N MET A 1 -12.06 6.25 -11.51
CA MET A 1 -10.65 5.84 -11.65
C MET A 1 -9.85 6.96 -12.29
N GLU A 2 -10.21 7.45 -13.48
CA GLU A 2 -9.49 8.54 -14.13
C GLU A 2 -9.38 9.83 -13.29
N GLU A 3 -10.46 10.25 -12.62
CA GLU A 3 -10.42 11.43 -11.75
C GLU A 3 -9.48 11.27 -10.54
N THR A 4 -9.53 10.11 -9.90
CA THR A 4 -8.62 9.74 -8.80
C THR A 4 -7.16 9.69 -9.27
N LEU A 5 -6.90 9.14 -10.46
CA LEU A 5 -5.57 9.13 -11.07
C LEU A 5 -5.08 10.56 -11.33
N LYS A 6 -5.93 11.44 -11.85
CA LYS A 6 -5.60 12.86 -12.04
C LYS A 6 -5.28 13.55 -10.71
N GLN A 7 -5.99 13.27 -9.63
CA GLN A 7 -5.69 13.83 -8.31
C GLN A 7 -4.29 13.42 -7.84
N TYR A 8 -3.95 12.13 -7.92
CA TYR A 8 -2.63 11.66 -7.53
C TYR A 8 -1.50 12.17 -8.45
N LEU A 9 -1.75 12.31 -9.75
CA LEU A 9 -0.78 12.91 -10.67
C LEU A 9 -0.59 14.41 -10.43
N ASN A 10 -1.64 15.14 -10.01
CA ASN A 10 -1.48 16.52 -9.58
C ASN A 10 -0.59 16.61 -8.34
N GLU A 11 -0.78 15.74 -7.34
CA GLU A 11 0.10 15.69 -6.16
C GLU A 11 1.54 15.29 -6.52
N TYR A 12 1.72 14.40 -7.51
CA TYR A 12 3.03 14.08 -8.06
C TYR A 12 3.74 15.34 -8.59
N TYR A 13 3.04 16.14 -9.41
CA TYR A 13 3.60 17.38 -9.97
C TYR A 13 3.76 18.49 -8.95
N ARG A 14 2.90 18.54 -7.94
CA ARG A 14 2.99 19.52 -6.84
C ARG A 14 4.32 19.43 -6.11
N GLY A 15 4.90 18.24 -6.01
CA GLY A 15 6.24 18.03 -5.44
C GLY A 15 7.38 18.69 -6.22
N PHE A 16 7.13 19.24 -7.42
CA PHE A 16 8.10 20.03 -8.21
C PHE A 16 7.80 21.53 -8.18
N THR A 17 6.91 22.00 -7.31
CA THR A 17 6.67 23.45 -7.16
C THR A 17 7.97 24.15 -6.75
N GLY A 18 8.34 25.22 -7.44
CA GLY A 18 9.58 25.96 -7.21
C GLY A 18 10.79 25.43 -7.97
N PHE A 19 10.69 24.28 -8.65
CA PHE A 19 11.84 23.56 -9.20
C PHE A 19 12.76 24.40 -10.10
N GLU A 20 12.22 25.26 -10.97
CA GLU A 20 13.06 26.11 -11.81
C GLU A 20 13.92 27.08 -10.98
N LEU A 21 13.33 27.70 -9.96
CA LEU A 21 14.01 28.72 -9.15
C LEU A 21 14.97 28.08 -8.16
N GLU A 22 14.57 26.96 -7.56
CA GLU A 22 15.33 26.31 -6.48
C GLU A 22 16.48 25.45 -7.02
N HIS A 23 16.32 24.83 -8.19
CA HIS A 23 17.29 23.84 -8.67
C HIS A 23 17.92 24.23 -10.00
N ILE A 24 17.11 24.55 -11.02
CA ILE A 24 17.65 24.80 -12.38
C ILE A 24 18.66 25.96 -12.38
N GLU A 25 18.53 26.96 -11.50
CA GLU A 25 19.49 28.05 -11.39
C GLU A 25 20.88 27.60 -10.96
N ASP A 26 20.99 26.66 -10.01
CA ASP A 26 22.27 26.11 -9.55
C ASP A 26 22.97 25.30 -10.64
N PHE A 27 22.23 24.41 -11.31
CA PHE A 27 22.76 23.64 -12.44
C PHE A 27 23.19 24.56 -13.60
N THR A 28 22.40 25.62 -13.88
CA THR A 28 22.72 26.63 -14.89
C THR A 28 24.03 27.34 -14.57
N LYS A 29 24.22 27.75 -13.30
CA LYS A 29 25.44 28.41 -12.83
C LYS A 29 26.65 27.49 -12.99
N CYS A 30 26.55 26.24 -12.55
CA CYS A 30 27.64 25.27 -12.67
C CYS A 30 28.07 25.05 -14.13
N LEU A 31 27.10 24.96 -15.05
CA LEU A 31 27.41 24.76 -16.46
C LEU A 31 28.06 26.00 -17.10
N LYS A 32 27.57 27.20 -16.78
CA LYS A 32 28.16 28.47 -17.26
C LYS A 32 29.59 28.67 -16.75
N GLU A 33 29.86 28.22 -15.54
CA GLU A 33 31.19 28.27 -14.92
C GLU A 33 32.09 27.09 -15.29
N TYR A 34 31.60 26.14 -16.11
CA TYR A 34 32.29 24.90 -16.47
C TYR A 34 32.82 24.11 -15.27
N LYS A 35 32.05 24.09 -14.17
CA LYS A 35 32.39 23.36 -12.95
C LYS A 35 31.67 22.02 -12.89
N LYS A 36 32.34 21.02 -12.31
CA LYS A 36 31.70 19.75 -11.98
C LYS A 36 30.62 19.99 -10.92
N PHE A 37 29.44 19.42 -11.13
CA PHE A 37 28.34 19.43 -10.16
C PHE A 37 28.51 18.27 -9.18
N ASN A 38 28.45 18.55 -7.88
CA ASN A 38 28.46 17.49 -6.87
C ASN A 38 27.03 17.04 -6.57
N LEU A 39 26.53 16.11 -7.40
CA LEU A 39 25.18 15.60 -7.27
C LEU A 39 24.93 14.92 -5.91
N GLU A 40 25.94 14.24 -5.34
CA GLU A 40 25.81 13.52 -4.07
C GLU A 40 25.50 14.48 -2.91
N GLU A 41 26.29 15.53 -2.76
CA GLU A 41 26.08 16.57 -1.73
C GLU A 41 24.79 17.36 -1.98
N TYR A 42 24.45 17.59 -3.25
CA TYR A 42 23.23 18.32 -3.61
C TYR A 42 21.98 17.53 -3.24
N GLU A 43 21.95 16.24 -3.53
CA GLU A 43 20.84 15.37 -3.13
C GLU A 43 20.72 15.29 -1.60
N ILE A 44 21.82 15.16 -0.86
CA ILE A 44 21.80 15.12 0.62
C ILE A 44 21.17 16.39 1.23
N SER A 45 21.31 17.54 0.55
CA SER A 45 20.83 18.83 1.06
C SER A 45 19.39 19.18 0.63
N HIS A 46 18.88 18.57 -0.45
CA HIS A 46 17.60 18.95 -1.04
C HIS A 46 16.57 17.82 -1.12
N LEU A 47 17.01 16.57 -0.95
CA LEU A 47 16.15 15.39 -1.04
C LEU A 47 16.09 14.67 0.32
N ASP A 48 14.96 13.99 0.55
CA ASP A 48 14.87 13.01 1.62
C ASP A 48 15.80 11.83 1.32
N LYS A 49 16.12 11.05 2.35
CA LYS A 49 16.92 9.83 2.14
C LYS A 49 16.15 8.85 1.24
N ASP A 50 16.59 8.72 -0.01
CA ASP A 50 16.04 7.76 -0.97
C ASP A 50 16.09 6.35 -0.39
N MET A 51 14.98 5.64 -0.58
CA MET A 51 14.75 4.34 0.04
C MET A 51 15.50 3.19 -0.66
N LEU A 52 15.85 3.36 -1.94
CA LEU A 52 16.41 2.32 -2.80
C LEU A 52 17.87 2.58 -3.19
N PHE A 53 18.22 3.83 -3.47
CA PHE A 53 19.51 4.18 -4.08
C PHE A 53 20.29 5.20 -3.24
N PRO A 54 21.62 5.05 -3.13
CA PRO A 54 22.44 6.04 -2.45
C PRO A 54 22.46 7.37 -3.22
N PRO A 55 22.81 8.49 -2.55
CA PRO A 55 22.99 9.76 -3.22
C PRO A 55 23.97 9.70 -4.42
N GLY A 56 23.72 10.51 -5.44
CA GLY A 56 24.55 10.66 -6.65
C GLY A 56 24.38 9.57 -7.72
N ASP A 57 23.65 8.49 -7.45
CA ASP A 57 23.56 7.35 -8.37
C ASP A 57 22.19 6.65 -8.36
N ILE A 58 21.83 6.03 -9.49
CA ILE A 58 20.69 5.11 -9.64
C ILE A 58 21.22 3.82 -10.33
N LYS A 59 21.50 2.79 -9.52
CA LYS A 59 22.26 1.59 -9.90
C LYS A 59 21.46 0.53 -10.67
N ILE A 60 20.67 0.94 -11.66
CA ILE A 60 19.84 0.03 -12.49
C ILE A 60 19.99 0.27 -14.00
N GLY A 61 21.13 0.86 -14.41
CA GLY A 61 21.42 1.11 -15.82
C GLY A 61 20.71 2.33 -16.39
N VAL A 62 20.40 3.33 -15.55
CA VAL A 62 19.99 4.66 -16.01
C VAL A 62 21.16 5.32 -16.76
N ARG A 63 22.38 5.21 -16.18
CA ARG A 63 23.64 5.55 -16.85
C ARG A 63 24.17 4.37 -17.67
N ASP A 64 24.80 4.67 -18.81
CA ASP A 64 25.54 3.67 -19.59
C ASP A 64 26.84 3.31 -18.84
N ALA A 65 27.04 2.03 -18.54
CA ALA A 65 28.26 1.59 -17.86
C ALA A 65 29.54 1.81 -18.70
N ARG A 66 29.39 2.04 -20.01
CA ARG A 66 30.51 2.29 -20.94
C ARG A 66 30.89 3.77 -21.02
N THR A 67 30.04 4.69 -20.56
CA THR A 67 30.36 6.11 -20.60
C THR A 67 31.22 6.49 -19.39
N THR A 68 32.29 7.24 -19.64
CA THR A 68 33.17 7.75 -18.58
C THR A 68 32.67 9.12 -18.13
N LYS A 69 32.18 9.21 -16.89
CA LYS A 69 31.81 10.48 -16.24
C LYS A 69 33.00 11.45 -16.30
N GLY A 70 32.75 12.70 -16.69
CA GLY A 70 33.79 13.73 -16.81
C GLY A 70 34.36 13.91 -18.21
N SER A 71 33.95 13.11 -19.19
CA SER A 71 34.38 13.25 -20.60
C SER A 71 33.66 14.37 -21.34
N ASN A 72 32.47 14.76 -20.89
CA ASN A 72 31.65 15.79 -21.52
C ASN A 72 30.78 16.49 -20.47
N ILE A 73 31.20 17.69 -20.06
CA ILE A 73 30.55 18.44 -18.98
C ILE A 73 29.06 18.74 -19.24
N TYR A 74 28.68 18.96 -20.49
CA TYR A 74 27.27 19.15 -20.86
C TYR A 74 26.46 17.88 -20.59
N LYS A 75 26.97 16.73 -21.05
CA LYS A 75 26.32 15.44 -20.84
C LYS A 75 26.30 15.08 -19.35
N ASP A 76 27.39 15.32 -18.63
CA ASP A 76 27.47 15.04 -17.19
C ASP A 76 26.41 15.85 -16.41
N ILE A 77 26.31 17.16 -16.64
CA ILE A 77 25.34 18.02 -15.96
C ILE A 77 23.90 17.73 -16.38
N LEU A 78 23.65 17.47 -17.66
CA LEU A 78 22.33 17.05 -18.14
C LEU A 78 21.91 15.71 -17.50
N MET A 79 22.86 14.80 -17.29
CA MET A 79 22.59 13.55 -16.57
C MET A 79 22.35 13.77 -15.08
N ASP A 80 23.12 14.69 -14.47
CA ASP A 80 22.98 14.98 -13.05
C ASP A 80 21.61 15.61 -12.74
N ILE A 81 21.12 16.56 -13.56
CA ILE A 81 19.75 17.10 -13.40
C ILE A 81 18.68 16.03 -13.67
N ALA A 82 18.89 15.13 -14.64
CA ALA A 82 17.95 14.05 -14.91
C ALA A 82 17.84 13.09 -13.73
N ILE A 83 18.98 12.65 -13.16
CA ILE A 83 18.97 11.78 -11.96
C ILE A 83 18.31 12.48 -10.78
N PHE A 84 18.66 13.74 -10.52
CA PHE A 84 18.05 14.52 -9.45
C PHE A 84 16.52 14.56 -9.60
N THR A 85 16.04 14.84 -10.83
CA THR A 85 14.62 14.89 -11.15
C THR A 85 13.94 13.54 -10.99
N MET A 86 14.57 12.45 -11.43
CA MET A 86 14.05 11.08 -11.24
C MET A 86 13.89 10.74 -9.77
N LYS A 87 14.86 11.11 -8.93
CA LYS A 87 14.81 10.83 -7.49
C LYS A 87 13.75 11.64 -6.77
N MET A 88 13.65 12.93 -7.08
CA MET A 88 12.57 13.77 -6.58
C MET A 88 11.20 13.23 -7.00
N GLY A 89 11.07 12.74 -8.24
CA GLY A 89 9.89 12.03 -8.71
C GLY A 89 9.61 10.76 -7.90
N GLY A 90 10.63 9.96 -7.60
CA GLY A 90 10.52 8.76 -6.77
C GLY A 90 10.04 9.05 -5.34
N GLU A 91 10.49 10.15 -4.74
CA GLU A 91 9.95 10.62 -3.45
C GLU A 91 8.48 11.01 -3.52
N ASN A 92 8.09 11.73 -4.57
CA ASN A 92 6.69 12.12 -4.76
C ASN A 92 5.80 10.88 -4.92
N VAL A 93 6.25 9.88 -5.69
CA VAL A 93 5.57 8.58 -5.82
C VAL A 93 5.49 7.86 -4.48
N LYS A 94 6.58 7.82 -3.71
CA LYS A 94 6.59 7.22 -2.37
C LYS A 94 5.50 7.83 -1.48
N ARG A 95 5.43 9.17 -1.40
CA ARG A 95 4.43 9.88 -0.59
C ARG A 95 3.01 9.53 -1.04
N ILE A 96 2.75 9.48 -2.35
CA ILE A 96 1.45 9.06 -2.90
C ILE A 96 1.09 7.64 -2.48
N LEU A 97 2.03 6.69 -2.61
CA LEU A 97 1.80 5.30 -2.22
C LEU A 97 1.55 5.16 -0.71
N GLU A 98 2.23 5.95 0.12
CA GLU A 98 1.99 5.99 1.56
C GLU A 98 0.59 6.52 1.89
N THR A 99 0.13 7.57 1.21
CA THR A 99 -1.24 8.09 1.34
C THR A 99 -2.27 7.02 0.97
N ILE A 100 -2.08 6.33 -0.16
CA ILE A 100 -2.98 5.25 -0.60
C ILE A 100 -3.05 4.14 0.45
N LEU A 101 -1.92 3.72 1.03
CA LEU A 101 -1.91 2.71 2.09
C LEU A 101 -2.69 3.17 3.34
N LEU A 102 -2.52 4.44 3.72
CA LEU A 102 -3.20 5.02 4.87
C LEU A 102 -4.72 5.11 4.67
N GLU A 103 -5.16 5.57 3.50
CA GLU A 103 -6.59 5.63 3.13
C GLU A 103 -7.23 4.24 3.14
N ASN A 104 -6.56 3.22 2.60
CA ASN A 104 -7.07 1.84 2.61
C ASN A 104 -7.14 1.23 4.02
N SER A 105 -6.20 1.60 4.89
CA SER A 105 -6.24 1.20 6.30
C SER A 105 -7.45 1.81 7.01
N GLN A 106 -7.72 3.10 6.81
CA GLN A 106 -8.85 3.79 7.44
C GLN A 106 -10.21 3.29 6.93
N ALA A 107 -10.33 3.02 5.64
CA ALA A 107 -11.57 2.45 5.07
C ALA A 107 -11.92 1.07 5.66
N SER A 108 -10.91 0.31 6.11
CA SER A 108 -11.09 -0.99 6.75
C SER A 108 -11.60 -0.91 8.19
N THR A 109 -11.33 0.19 8.91
CA THR A 109 -11.81 0.38 10.29
C THR A 109 -13.27 0.82 10.36
N THR A 110 -13.71 1.69 9.44
CA THR A 110 -15.08 2.24 9.45
C THR A 110 -16.15 1.22 9.09
N THR A 111 -15.79 0.10 8.45
CA THR A 111 -16.70 -1.01 8.13
C THR A 111 -16.92 -1.98 9.29
N GLN A 112 -16.11 -1.92 10.35
CA GLN A 112 -16.29 -2.76 11.55
C GLN A 112 -17.25 -2.15 12.59
N ASP A 113 -17.37 -0.82 12.66
CA ASP A 113 -18.23 -0.14 13.65
C ASP A 113 -19.74 -0.26 13.36
N GLY A 114 -20.13 -0.77 12.19
CA GLY A 114 -21.54 -0.99 11.82
C GLY A 114 -22.15 -2.28 12.37
N VAL A 115 -21.36 -3.18 12.97
CA VAL A 115 -21.81 -4.50 13.42
C VAL A 115 -21.41 -4.74 14.87
N THR A 116 -21.96 -3.96 15.80
CA THR A 116 -22.43 -4.44 17.13
C THR A 116 -22.95 -3.26 17.96
N ALA A 117 -24.27 -3.11 18.00
CA ALA A 117 -24.95 -2.37 19.05
C ALA A 117 -26.18 -3.14 19.55
N ASP A 118 -26.01 -4.43 19.86
CA ASP A 118 -26.94 -5.15 20.74
C ASP A 118 -26.28 -5.33 22.10
N LYS A 119 -26.61 -4.39 23.01
CA LYS A 119 -26.34 -4.53 24.44
C LYS A 119 -27.33 -5.53 25.02
N GLU A 120 -26.99 -6.81 25.01
CA GLU A 120 -27.55 -7.75 25.99
C GLU A 120 -26.58 -7.97 27.15
N LYS A 121 -27.06 -7.56 28.34
CA LYS A 121 -26.45 -7.79 29.64
C LYS A 121 -26.33 -9.29 29.90
N GLY A 122 -25.11 -9.76 30.16
CA GLY A 122 -24.90 -11.10 30.73
C GLY A 122 -23.43 -11.46 30.75
N ALA A 123 -22.79 -11.37 31.91
CA ALA A 123 -21.38 -11.60 32.13
C ALA A 123 -20.91 -13.00 31.71
N ILE A 124 -19.90 -13.09 30.84
CA ILE A 124 -18.79 -14.05 30.97
C ILE A 124 -17.51 -13.32 30.48
N THR A 125 -16.59 -13.10 31.42
CA THR A 125 -15.23 -12.65 31.16
C THR A 125 -14.48 -13.67 30.32
N ASN A 126 -14.40 -13.44 29.02
CA ASN A 126 -13.28 -13.91 28.22
C ASN A 126 -12.63 -12.65 27.66
N LYS A 127 -11.41 -12.38 28.15
CA LYS A 127 -10.51 -11.40 27.55
C LYS A 127 -10.50 -11.68 26.05
N GLU A 128 -10.88 -10.68 25.27
CA GLU A 128 -10.41 -10.55 23.90
C GLU A 128 -8.89 -10.56 23.98
N GLU A 129 -8.29 -11.72 23.69
CA GLU A 129 -6.89 -11.76 23.30
C GLU A 129 -6.82 -10.93 22.03
N GLY A 130 -6.40 -9.69 22.22
CA GLY A 130 -6.24 -8.71 21.18
C GLY A 130 -5.42 -9.30 20.04
N ALA A 131 -5.87 -9.05 18.82
CA ALA A 131 -5.01 -9.11 17.66
C ALA A 131 -3.90 -8.05 17.84
N THR A 132 -2.87 -8.39 18.61
CA THR A 132 -1.57 -7.74 18.49
C THR A 132 -0.92 -8.27 17.22
N THR A 133 -1.32 -7.73 16.06
CA THR A 133 -0.39 -7.72 14.93
C THR A 133 0.83 -6.92 15.38
N ASN A 134 2.00 -7.56 15.39
CA ASN A 134 3.24 -6.90 15.77
C ASN A 134 3.43 -5.67 14.88
N LYS A 135 3.57 -4.47 15.45
CA LYS A 135 3.81 -3.22 14.69
C LYS A 135 4.98 -3.37 13.72
N GLU A 136 5.99 -4.15 14.10
CA GLU A 136 7.16 -4.48 13.28
C GLU A 136 6.79 -5.22 11.98
N GLU A 137 5.79 -6.11 12.00
CA GLU A 137 5.33 -6.83 10.81
C GLU A 137 4.54 -5.92 9.85
N GLU A 138 3.77 -4.97 10.37
CA GLU A 138 3.04 -4.00 9.56
C GLU A 138 3.99 -3.00 8.90
N GLU A 139 5.00 -2.53 9.63
CA GLU A 139 6.07 -1.68 9.08
C GLU A 139 6.87 -2.41 8.01
N GLN A 140 7.20 -3.69 8.22
CA GLN A 140 7.90 -4.50 7.23
C GLN A 140 7.07 -4.69 5.95
N LYS A 141 5.76 -4.98 6.07
CA LYS A 141 4.86 -5.09 4.91
C LYS A 141 4.74 -3.77 4.15
N LYS A 142 4.66 -2.64 4.87
CA LYS A 142 4.68 -1.30 4.26
C LYS A 142 5.98 -1.07 3.50
N TYR A 143 7.12 -1.38 4.12
CA TYR A 143 8.44 -1.25 3.49
C TYR A 143 8.54 -2.10 2.21
N GLU A 144 8.13 -3.37 2.25
CA GLU A 144 8.15 -4.26 1.09
C GLU A 144 7.25 -3.79 -0.04
N PHE A 145 6.05 -3.29 0.29
CA PHE A 145 5.14 -2.69 -0.67
C PHE A 145 5.78 -1.48 -1.37
N LEU A 146 6.27 -0.51 -0.60
CA LEU A 146 6.90 0.68 -1.15
C LEU A 146 8.12 0.30 -1.99
N ARG A 147 8.96 -0.61 -1.50
CA ARG A 147 10.17 -1.07 -2.19
C ARG A 147 9.84 -1.71 -3.53
N HIS A 148 8.80 -2.53 -3.58
CA HIS A 148 8.37 -3.18 -4.81
C HIS A 148 7.97 -2.16 -5.88
N TYR A 149 7.08 -1.23 -5.55
CA TYR A 149 6.56 -0.28 -6.54
C TYR A 149 7.56 0.82 -6.91
N LEU A 150 8.40 1.28 -5.96
CA LEU A 150 9.48 2.21 -6.29
C LEU A 150 10.53 1.55 -7.20
N LEU A 151 10.82 0.25 -7.02
CA LEU A 151 11.72 -0.44 -7.93
C LEU A 151 11.13 -0.55 -9.35
N LEU A 152 9.82 -0.75 -9.48
CA LEU A 152 9.14 -0.72 -10.76
C LEU A 152 9.18 0.68 -11.39
N PHE A 153 8.97 1.73 -10.60
CA PHE A 153 9.10 3.13 -11.05
C PHE A 153 10.45 3.39 -11.69
N TYR A 154 11.53 3.07 -10.97
CA TYR A 154 12.87 3.38 -11.48
C TYR A 154 13.26 2.54 -12.71
N LYS A 155 12.70 1.32 -12.87
CA LYS A 155 13.02 0.44 -14.00
C LYS A 155 12.67 1.05 -15.36
N ASP A 156 11.68 1.94 -15.44
CA ASP A 156 11.32 2.60 -16.69
C ASP A 156 12.41 3.56 -17.19
N PHE A 157 13.30 4.06 -16.32
CA PHE A 157 14.45 4.88 -16.74
C PHE A 157 15.66 4.08 -17.20
N LYS A 158 15.56 2.74 -17.30
CA LYS A 158 16.68 1.93 -17.76
C LYS A 158 17.04 2.31 -19.21
N GLY A 159 18.31 2.65 -19.41
CA GLY A 159 18.83 3.10 -20.70
C GLY A 159 18.56 4.57 -21.01
N PHE A 160 18.09 5.37 -20.05
CA PHE A 160 17.78 6.79 -20.25
C PHE A 160 18.94 7.57 -20.86
N GLU A 161 20.18 7.36 -20.37
CA GLU A 161 21.36 8.03 -20.92
C GLU A 161 21.56 7.72 -22.41
N ILE A 162 21.35 6.47 -22.83
CA ILE A 162 21.59 6.02 -24.20
C ILE A 162 20.48 6.52 -25.12
N HIS A 163 19.22 6.49 -24.66
CA HIS A 163 18.07 6.75 -25.51
C HIS A 163 17.73 8.23 -25.64
N HIS A 164 18.11 9.06 -24.66
CA HIS A 164 17.63 10.45 -24.60
C HIS A 164 18.76 11.47 -24.47
N LEU A 165 19.74 11.21 -23.60
CA LEU A 165 20.67 12.25 -23.18
C LEU A 165 21.52 12.81 -24.33
N ASP A 166 21.86 11.98 -25.32
CA ASP A 166 22.66 12.41 -26.46
C ASP A 166 21.94 13.43 -27.34
N ASP A 167 20.61 13.36 -27.49
CA ASP A 167 19.84 14.34 -28.26
C ASP A 167 19.88 15.73 -27.61
N PHE A 168 19.62 15.78 -26.30
CA PHE A 168 19.72 17.03 -25.52
C PHE A 168 21.15 17.57 -25.50
N THR A 169 22.14 16.70 -25.33
CA THR A 169 23.56 17.08 -25.37
C THR A 169 23.94 17.70 -26.73
N ASN A 170 23.47 17.10 -27.82
CA ASN A 170 23.74 17.57 -29.18
C ASN A 170 23.04 18.90 -29.47
N ALA A 171 21.79 19.07 -29.02
CA ALA A 171 21.06 20.33 -29.15
C ALA A 171 21.79 21.46 -28.40
N MET A 172 22.16 21.20 -27.15
CA MET A 172 22.87 22.18 -26.31
C MET A 172 24.20 22.62 -26.91
N ARG A 173 25.00 21.66 -27.44
CA ARG A 173 26.26 21.96 -28.14
C ARG A 173 26.09 22.79 -29.40
N LYS A 174 24.97 22.63 -30.11
CA LYS A 174 24.62 23.40 -31.30
C LYS A 174 23.95 24.74 -30.97
N ASN A 175 23.89 25.10 -29.68
CA ASN A 175 23.16 26.27 -29.20
C ASN A 175 21.69 26.28 -29.69
N SER A 176 21.09 25.10 -29.72
CA SER A 176 19.69 24.87 -30.09
C SER A 176 18.96 24.14 -28.97
N ARG A 177 17.68 23.82 -29.20
CA ARG A 177 16.84 23.08 -28.28
C ARG A 177 16.20 21.90 -28.99
N VAL A 178 15.88 20.87 -28.23
CA VAL A 178 15.01 19.78 -28.70
C VAL A 178 13.60 20.33 -28.86
N ASN A 179 12.87 19.91 -29.89
CA ASN A 179 11.44 20.17 -29.99
C ASN A 179 10.70 19.32 -28.96
N LEU A 180 10.55 19.85 -27.75
CA LEU A 180 10.07 19.08 -26.61
C LEU A 180 8.67 18.47 -26.82
N ALA A 181 7.76 19.17 -27.49
CA ALA A 181 6.42 18.65 -27.76
C ALA A 181 6.42 17.41 -28.66
N GLU A 182 7.24 17.42 -29.71
CA GLU A 182 7.42 16.29 -30.62
C GLU A 182 8.19 15.14 -29.95
N TYR A 183 9.21 15.49 -29.15
CA TYR A 183 10.01 14.54 -28.41
C TYR A 183 9.15 13.77 -27.40
N GLU A 184 8.35 14.48 -26.58
CA GLU A 184 7.41 13.86 -25.65
C GLU A 184 6.42 12.93 -26.37
N SER A 185 5.85 13.39 -27.50
CA SER A 185 4.90 12.58 -28.28
C SER A 185 5.52 11.30 -28.87
N THR A 186 6.85 11.25 -29.02
CA THR A 186 7.57 10.11 -29.58
C THR A 186 7.92 9.06 -28.52
N TYR A 187 8.21 9.50 -27.28
CA TYR A 187 8.85 8.64 -26.27
C TYR A 187 7.99 8.33 -25.03
N MET A 188 6.84 8.98 -24.86
CA MET A 188 5.93 8.69 -23.73
C MET A 188 4.46 8.73 -24.16
N GLU A 189 3.60 8.11 -23.38
CA GLU A 189 2.15 8.31 -23.54
C GLU A 189 1.77 9.75 -23.18
N ARG A 190 0.60 10.19 -23.66
CA ARG A 190 0.12 11.53 -23.37
C ARG A 190 -0.05 11.70 -21.86
N ASP A 191 0.68 12.68 -21.32
CA ASP A 191 0.52 13.17 -19.96
C ASP A 191 -0.94 13.62 -19.73
N LEU A 192 -1.51 13.18 -18.60
CA LEU A 192 -2.89 13.46 -18.23
C LEU A 192 -3.10 14.88 -17.69
N ILE A 193 -2.02 15.55 -17.27
CA ILE A 193 -2.05 16.86 -16.61
C ILE A 193 -1.60 17.96 -17.58
N PHE A 194 -0.46 17.80 -18.24
CA PHE A 194 0.11 18.85 -19.10
C PHE A 194 0.15 18.45 -20.58
N GLN A 195 -0.02 19.44 -21.47
CA GLN A 195 0.13 19.21 -22.91
C GLN A 195 1.60 19.01 -23.30
N PRO A 196 1.87 18.39 -24.47
CA PRO A 196 3.23 18.24 -24.97
C PRO A 196 4.00 19.56 -25.06
N GLY A 197 5.22 19.61 -24.52
CA GLY A 197 6.10 20.79 -24.51
C GLY A 197 5.72 21.89 -23.51
N GLU A 198 4.65 21.68 -22.74
CA GLU A 198 4.18 22.58 -21.68
C GLU A 198 4.45 22.01 -20.30
N MET A 199 4.58 22.89 -19.30
CA MET A 199 4.71 22.51 -17.90
C MET A 199 4.06 23.61 -17.05
N GLY A 200 3.50 23.24 -15.90
CA GLY A 200 2.67 24.13 -15.08
C GLY A 200 3.40 25.37 -14.56
N GLU A 201 2.65 26.47 -14.46
CA GLU A 201 3.08 27.66 -13.73
C GLU A 201 3.30 27.30 -12.26
N GLY A 202 4.45 27.69 -11.70
CA GLY A 202 4.87 27.32 -10.35
C GLY A 202 5.98 26.26 -10.35
N ILE A 203 5.99 25.32 -11.31
CA ILE A 203 7.15 24.46 -11.59
C ILE A 203 8.15 25.25 -12.44
N ILE A 204 7.64 25.84 -13.53
CA ILE A 204 8.32 26.88 -14.30
C ILE A 204 8.00 28.24 -13.69
N ASN A 205 9.01 29.11 -13.64
CA ASN A 205 8.82 30.49 -13.24
C ASN A 205 7.93 31.21 -14.27
N GLY A 206 6.72 31.63 -13.88
CA GLY A 206 5.77 32.33 -14.77
C GLY A 206 6.32 33.61 -15.41
N LYS A 207 7.39 34.20 -14.86
CA LYS A 207 8.08 35.38 -15.43
C LYS A 207 9.16 35.01 -16.45
N ARG A 208 9.45 33.73 -16.66
CA ARG A 208 10.48 33.25 -17.58
C ARG A 208 10.10 33.56 -19.01
N LYS A 209 11.09 34.01 -19.79
CA LYS A 209 11.00 34.11 -21.25
C LYS A 209 11.89 33.04 -21.89
N LYS A 210 11.29 32.05 -22.56
CA LYS A 210 12.00 31.03 -23.35
C LYS A 210 12.84 31.73 -24.44
N GLY A 211 14.06 31.26 -24.68
CA GLY A 211 15.00 31.77 -25.67
C GLY A 211 16.04 32.77 -25.12
N ASN A 212 15.87 33.29 -23.91
CA ASN A 212 16.82 34.24 -23.31
C ASN A 212 18.09 33.58 -22.79
N ASP A 213 18.00 32.32 -22.36
CA ASP A 213 19.11 31.55 -21.81
C ASP A 213 19.02 30.10 -22.30
N ILE A 214 19.70 29.81 -23.40
CA ILE A 214 19.65 28.50 -24.07
C ILE A 214 20.14 27.38 -23.15
N ILE A 215 21.07 27.68 -22.25
CA ILE A 215 21.55 26.70 -21.26
C ILE A 215 20.42 26.35 -20.29
N LYS A 216 19.81 27.38 -19.67
CA LYS A 216 18.69 27.20 -18.75
C LYS A 216 17.50 26.53 -19.42
N ASP A 217 17.26 26.84 -20.70
CA ASP A 217 16.22 26.23 -21.51
C ASP A 217 16.45 24.73 -21.75
N ASN A 218 17.65 24.32 -22.16
CA ASN A 218 17.95 22.89 -22.33
C ASN A 218 17.87 22.11 -20.99
N LEU A 219 18.37 22.70 -19.89
CA LEU A 219 18.26 22.10 -18.56
C LEU A 219 16.80 21.92 -18.12
N MET A 220 15.95 22.92 -18.39
CA MET A 220 14.52 22.80 -18.10
C MET A 220 13.85 21.78 -19.03
N ASP A 221 14.21 21.74 -20.32
CA ASP A 221 13.58 20.83 -21.27
C ASP A 221 13.84 19.38 -20.90
N ILE A 222 15.08 19.02 -20.52
CA ILE A 222 15.38 17.66 -20.07
C ILE A 222 14.72 17.32 -18.73
N ALA A 223 14.67 18.28 -17.79
CA ALA A 223 13.99 18.08 -16.51
C ALA A 223 12.48 17.88 -16.73
N THR A 224 11.85 18.70 -17.57
CA THR A 224 10.44 18.59 -17.96
C THR A 224 10.15 17.23 -18.57
N PHE A 225 10.95 16.81 -19.54
CA PHE A 225 10.83 15.49 -20.16
C PHE A 225 10.93 14.36 -19.11
N THR A 226 11.90 14.46 -18.21
CA THR A 226 12.12 13.47 -17.15
C THR A 226 10.95 13.42 -16.16
N MET A 227 10.44 14.57 -15.72
CA MET A 227 9.28 14.67 -14.83
C MET A 227 8.04 14.00 -15.43
N LYS A 228 7.79 14.23 -16.73
CA LYS A 228 6.63 13.69 -17.43
C LYS A 228 6.74 12.20 -17.75
N MET A 229 7.92 11.75 -18.14
CA MET A 229 8.19 10.31 -18.29
C MET A 229 7.94 9.58 -16.97
N ALA A 230 8.43 10.15 -15.87
CA ALA A 230 8.17 9.67 -14.53
C ALA A 230 6.67 9.71 -14.15
N ALA A 231 5.92 10.73 -14.57
CA ALA A 231 4.48 10.80 -14.36
C ALA A 231 3.70 9.72 -15.15
N ASP A 232 4.11 9.43 -16.39
CA ASP A 232 3.54 8.35 -17.20
C ASP A 232 3.76 6.98 -16.51
N THR A 233 4.98 6.72 -16.03
CA THR A 233 5.27 5.54 -15.21
C THR A 233 4.42 5.52 -13.93
N THR A 234 4.26 6.67 -13.26
CA THR A 234 3.43 6.79 -12.05
C THR A 234 1.99 6.43 -12.31
N LYS A 235 1.40 6.92 -13.40
CA LYS A 235 0.03 6.57 -13.84
C LYS A 235 -0.13 5.05 -13.97
N LYS A 236 0.78 4.39 -14.70
CA LYS A 236 0.77 2.93 -14.91
C LYS A 236 0.89 2.16 -13.59
N LEU A 237 1.75 2.63 -12.67
CA LEU A 237 1.88 2.03 -11.35
C LEU A 237 0.62 2.16 -10.51
N LEU A 238 0.00 3.34 -10.52
CA LEU A 238 -1.23 3.58 -9.76
C LEU A 238 -2.37 2.69 -10.24
N GLU A 239 -2.51 2.48 -11.55
CA GLU A 239 -3.47 1.52 -12.11
C GLU A 239 -3.26 0.11 -11.54
N ILE A 240 -2.02 -0.39 -11.56
CA ILE A 240 -1.66 -1.71 -10.98
C ILE A 240 -1.97 -1.77 -9.48
N VAL A 241 -1.64 -0.71 -8.74
CA VAL A 241 -1.87 -0.62 -7.29
C VAL A 241 -3.38 -0.68 -6.99
N PHE A 242 -4.19 0.10 -7.72
CA PHE A 242 -5.64 0.09 -7.53
C PHE A 242 -6.27 -1.27 -7.85
N GLU A 243 -5.87 -1.90 -8.95
CA GLU A 243 -6.34 -3.26 -9.29
C GLU A 243 -5.98 -4.28 -8.19
N THR A 244 -4.74 -4.21 -7.69
CA THR A 244 -4.26 -5.09 -6.62
C THR A 244 -5.06 -4.91 -5.34
N LEU A 245 -5.33 -3.66 -4.95
CA LEU A 245 -6.10 -3.32 -3.76
C LEU A 245 -7.57 -3.76 -3.89
N GLN A 246 -8.20 -3.52 -5.05
CA GLN A 246 -9.57 -3.98 -5.32
C GLN A 246 -9.69 -5.50 -5.30
N LYS A 247 -8.69 -6.22 -5.82
CA LYS A 247 -8.64 -7.68 -5.73
C LYS A 247 -8.60 -8.14 -4.27
N ARG A 248 -7.69 -7.59 -3.46
CA ARG A 248 -7.58 -7.92 -2.03
C ARG A 248 -8.85 -7.61 -1.26
N LEU A 249 -9.53 -6.49 -1.57
CA LEU A 249 -10.80 -6.13 -0.93
C LEU A 249 -11.89 -7.17 -1.22
N ARG A 250 -12.00 -7.64 -2.47
CA ARG A 250 -12.97 -8.69 -2.84
C ARG A 250 -12.70 -10.00 -2.12
N GLU A 251 -11.43 -10.43 -2.06
CA GLU A 251 -11.02 -11.64 -1.33
C GLU A 251 -11.33 -11.53 0.17
N LYS A 252 -11.07 -10.37 0.77
CA LYS A 252 -11.39 -10.09 2.18
C LYS A 252 -12.91 -10.18 2.43
N ASN A 253 -13.72 -9.57 1.58
CA ASN A 253 -15.18 -9.59 1.74
C ASN A 253 -15.74 -11.02 1.64
N ALA A 254 -15.26 -11.81 0.67
CA ALA A 254 -15.66 -13.22 0.54
C ALA A 254 -15.28 -14.04 1.79
N ALA A 255 -14.08 -13.82 2.34
CA ALA A 255 -13.66 -14.49 3.59
C ALA A 255 -14.52 -14.08 4.79
N VAL A 256 -14.93 -12.82 4.88
CA VAL A 256 -15.82 -12.32 5.94
C VAL A 256 -17.22 -12.96 5.82
N GLU A 257 -17.76 -13.08 4.62
CA GLU A 257 -19.06 -13.74 4.38
C GLU A 257 -19.03 -15.23 4.80
N GLU A 258 -17.96 -15.96 4.44
CA GLU A 258 -17.78 -17.35 4.87
C GLU A 258 -17.64 -17.47 6.38
N LEU A 259 -16.86 -16.59 7.03
CA LEU A 259 -16.75 -16.56 8.49
C LEU A 259 -18.09 -16.29 9.17
N GLN A 260 -18.90 -15.39 8.62
CA GLN A 260 -20.23 -15.10 9.15
C GLN A 260 -21.17 -16.31 9.02
N LYS A 261 -21.09 -17.04 7.91
CA LYS A 261 -21.85 -18.29 7.72
C LYS A 261 -21.43 -19.35 8.74
N THR A 262 -20.12 -19.58 8.91
CA THR A 262 -19.61 -20.52 9.92
C THR A 262 -20.02 -20.12 11.34
N LYS A 263 -20.01 -18.82 11.66
CA LYS A 263 -20.49 -18.29 12.96
C LYS A 263 -21.97 -18.59 13.18
N ASN A 264 -22.81 -18.42 12.16
CA ASN A 264 -24.24 -18.73 12.25
C ASN A 264 -24.50 -20.23 12.44
N GLU A 265 -23.76 -21.10 11.73
CA GLU A 265 -23.82 -22.56 11.90
C GLU A 265 -23.37 -23.00 13.29
N LEU A 266 -22.31 -22.40 13.82
CA LEU A 266 -21.83 -22.65 15.19
C LEU A 266 -22.90 -22.26 16.23
N ASN A 267 -23.53 -21.10 16.07
CA ASN A 267 -24.61 -20.65 16.95
C ASN A 267 -25.82 -21.60 16.91
N SER A 268 -26.22 -22.07 15.73
CA SER A 268 -27.29 -23.08 15.59
C SER A 268 -26.93 -24.39 16.29
N THR A 269 -25.68 -24.85 16.15
CA THR A 269 -25.21 -26.07 16.79
C THR A 269 -25.18 -25.93 18.31
N ARG A 270 -24.74 -24.77 18.82
CA ARG A 270 -24.74 -24.44 20.25
C ARG A 270 -26.16 -24.47 20.84
N ALA A 271 -27.14 -23.92 20.13
CA ALA A 271 -28.55 -23.96 20.53
C ALA A 271 -29.05 -25.41 20.66
N LYS A 272 -28.76 -26.27 19.66
CA LYS A 272 -29.09 -27.70 19.71
C LYS A 272 -28.42 -28.43 20.88
N CYS A 273 -27.15 -28.15 21.15
CA CYS A 273 -26.45 -28.71 22.32
C CYS A 273 -27.11 -28.31 23.64
N ASN A 274 -27.57 -27.06 23.76
CA ASN A 274 -28.29 -26.60 24.95
C ASN A 274 -29.63 -27.34 25.11
N GLU A 275 -30.39 -27.53 24.02
CA GLU A 275 -31.62 -28.34 24.05
C GLU A 275 -31.35 -29.79 24.47
N TYR A 276 -30.27 -30.40 23.97
CA TYR A 276 -29.89 -31.76 24.37
C TYR A 276 -29.49 -31.83 25.84
N LYS A 277 -28.81 -30.80 26.36
CA LYS A 277 -28.45 -30.72 27.77
C LYS A 277 -29.69 -30.67 28.66
N GLU A 278 -30.68 -29.84 28.32
CA GLU A 278 -31.95 -29.78 29.06
C GLU A 278 -32.71 -31.12 29.02
N LYS A 279 -32.70 -31.81 27.87
CA LYS A 279 -33.30 -33.15 27.74
C LYS A 279 -32.59 -34.16 28.63
N ILE A 280 -31.25 -34.15 28.69
CA ILE A 280 -30.46 -35.03 29.57
C ILE A 280 -30.79 -34.75 31.04
N ASP A 281 -30.81 -33.48 31.45
CA ASP A 281 -31.13 -33.09 32.83
C ASP A 281 -32.53 -33.56 33.26
N ASN A 282 -33.51 -33.53 32.34
CA ASN A 282 -34.86 -34.05 32.60
C ASN A 282 -34.87 -35.58 32.72
N LEU A 283 -34.19 -36.28 31.81
CA LEU A 283 -34.09 -37.75 31.85
C LEU A 283 -33.38 -38.24 33.12
N GLU A 284 -32.36 -37.53 33.61
CA GLU A 284 -31.70 -37.86 34.88
C GLU A 284 -32.65 -37.73 36.09
N LYS A 285 -33.49 -36.68 36.13
CA LYS A 285 -34.52 -36.53 37.17
C LYS A 285 -35.53 -37.67 37.13
N GLU A 286 -36.00 -38.03 35.94
CA GLU A 286 -36.94 -39.14 35.77
C GLU A 286 -36.34 -40.48 36.21
N LYS A 287 -35.09 -40.75 35.81
CA LYS A 287 -34.34 -41.94 36.23
C LYS A 287 -34.24 -42.03 37.75
N LYS A 288 -33.88 -40.94 38.42
CA LYS A 288 -33.78 -40.89 39.89
C LYS A 288 -35.12 -41.19 40.57
N MET A 289 -36.22 -40.62 40.08
CA MET A 289 -37.56 -40.91 40.60
C MET A 289 -37.96 -42.39 40.39
N ALA A 290 -37.62 -42.98 39.25
CA ALA A 290 -37.88 -44.38 38.97
C ALA A 290 -37.08 -45.31 39.90
N GLU A 291 -35.79 -45.00 40.13
CA GLU A 291 -34.94 -45.74 41.07
C GLU A 291 -35.47 -45.71 42.51
N GLU A 292 -35.97 -44.56 42.98
CA GLU A 292 -36.59 -44.43 44.30
C GLU A 292 -37.89 -45.25 44.40
N ARG A 293 -38.71 -45.27 43.35
CA ARG A 293 -39.93 -46.10 43.29
C ARG A 293 -39.61 -47.59 43.33
N ILE A 294 -38.59 -48.04 42.60
CA ILE A 294 -38.14 -49.45 42.61
C ILE A 294 -37.71 -49.85 44.02
N LYS A 295 -36.85 -49.06 44.68
CA LYS A 295 -36.42 -49.33 46.06
C LYS A 295 -37.59 -49.44 47.04
N LYS A 296 -38.59 -48.57 46.89
CA LYS A 296 -39.79 -48.62 47.73
C LYS A 296 -40.58 -49.92 47.51
N LEU A 297 -40.81 -50.28 46.25
CA LEU A 297 -41.49 -51.53 45.89
C LEU A 297 -40.71 -52.77 46.38
N GLU A 298 -39.38 -52.78 46.26
CA GLU A 298 -38.54 -53.86 46.77
C GLU A 298 -38.70 -54.03 48.29
N ASN A 299 -38.71 -52.92 49.04
CA ASN A 299 -38.98 -52.94 50.49
C ASN A 299 -40.39 -53.43 50.82
N ASP A 300 -41.41 -52.99 50.08
CA ASP A 300 -42.80 -53.43 50.29
C ASP A 300 -42.95 -54.93 50.04
N VAL A 301 -42.32 -55.46 48.98
CA VAL A 301 -42.29 -56.90 48.68
C VAL A 301 -41.56 -57.69 49.77
N LEU A 302 -40.45 -57.16 50.32
CA LEU A 302 -39.72 -57.78 51.42
C LEU A 302 -40.59 -57.87 52.69
N ASN A 303 -41.31 -56.79 53.01
CA ASN A 303 -42.22 -56.73 54.15
C ASN A 303 -43.38 -57.71 54.01
N LEU A 304 -43.97 -57.83 52.81
CA LEU A 304 -45.01 -58.82 52.51
C LEU A 304 -44.49 -60.26 52.68
N LYS A 305 -43.30 -60.59 52.14
CA LYS A 305 -42.69 -61.91 52.34
C LYS A 305 -42.42 -62.23 53.81
N ASN A 306 -42.03 -61.23 54.61
CA ASN A 306 -41.81 -61.41 56.04
C ASN A 306 -43.13 -61.61 56.81
N SER A 307 -44.22 -60.94 56.42
CA SER A 307 -45.54 -61.14 57.04
C SER A 307 -46.13 -62.52 56.69
N GLU A 308 -45.90 -63.04 55.48
CA GLU A 308 -46.26 -64.40 55.06
C GLU A 308 -45.47 -65.49 55.83
N LYS A 309 -44.19 -65.24 56.14
CA LYS A 309 -43.38 -66.13 57.01
C LYS A 309 -43.85 -66.14 58.47
N ASN A 310 -44.32 -65.00 58.98
CA ASN A 310 -44.84 -64.91 60.35
C ASN A 310 -46.26 -65.49 60.50
N THR A 311 -47.05 -65.52 59.43
CA THR A 311 -48.39 -66.17 59.42
C THR A 311 -48.32 -67.69 59.24
N SER A 312 -47.28 -68.21 58.57
CA SER A 312 -47.03 -69.65 58.44
C SER A 312 -46.38 -70.29 59.68
N THR A 313 -45.76 -69.51 60.57
CA THR A 313 -45.24 -70.00 61.86
C THR A 313 -46.31 -70.04 62.97
N ASN A 314 -47.37 -69.23 62.88
CA ASN A 314 -48.54 -69.29 63.78
C ASN A 314 -49.62 -70.30 63.35
N LYS A 315 -49.34 -71.13 62.34
CA LYS A 315 -50.16 -72.28 61.94
C LYS A 315 -49.29 -73.54 61.86
N LYS A 316 -48.89 -74.05 63.02
CA LYS A 316 -48.64 -75.49 63.21
C LYS A 316 -49.37 -75.93 64.49
N PRO A 317 -50.02 -77.11 64.46
CA PRO A 317 -51.03 -77.56 65.43
C PRO A 317 -50.50 -77.73 66.85
#